data_AF-A0A3R6HN16-F1
#
_entry.id   AF-A0A3R6HN16-F1
#
_cell.length_a   1.000
_cell.length_b   1.000
_cell.length_c   1.000
_cell.angle_alpha   90.00
_cell.angle_beta   90.00
_cell.angle_gamma   90.00
#
_symmetry.space_group_name_H-M   'P 1'
#
loop_
_entity.id
_entity.type
_entity.pdbx_description
1 polymer ?
#
loop_
_entity_poly.entity_id
_entity_poly.type
_entity_poly.pdbx_seq_one_letter_code
_entity_poly.pdbx_strand_id
1 'polypeptide(L)'
;MHAMKRLRIFVLMLGAVLMIFSFNSCLDDDKYPADRYWIRVATVKPTSSTSYYIQLDDSTTLLPVDGSIPYFGLDEERRALVNFTLLSDSIKGYSHAVKVNQIDSILTKSIASGLGAENNVVYGKDPVSLDYVWIAGNYITFQFRTYFGGVKKHYLNLVQTNEKKPYELEFRHHAYDDPKTAEGVGLISFRLNSLPDTEGETVKLKIKCNTFSGDRTYELDYNSAQRIFDPGPSPSSINFQIPK
;
A
#
# COMPACT_ATOMS: atom_id res chain seq x y z
N MET A 1 12.87 -78.68 -8.75
CA MET A 1 13.82 -77.64 -9.22
C MET A 1 13.15 -76.45 -9.94
N HIS A 2 12.02 -76.61 -10.63
CA HIS A 2 11.31 -75.50 -11.29
C HIS A 2 10.55 -74.56 -10.34
N ALA A 3 10.00 -75.07 -9.23
CA ALA A 3 9.27 -74.27 -8.25
C ALA A 3 10.16 -73.22 -7.53
N MET A 4 11.40 -73.58 -7.16
CA MET A 4 12.34 -72.63 -6.55
C MET A 4 12.82 -71.53 -7.50
N LYS A 5 12.91 -71.81 -8.82
CA LYS A 5 13.20 -70.78 -9.83
C LYS A 5 12.02 -69.81 -10.01
N ARG A 6 10.78 -70.33 -10.03
CA ARG A 6 9.56 -69.50 -10.11
C ARG A 6 9.37 -68.62 -8.87
N LEU A 7 9.66 -69.14 -7.68
CA LEU A 7 9.60 -68.37 -6.43
C LEU A 7 10.64 -67.25 -6.36
N ARG A 8 11.88 -67.50 -6.80
CA ARG A 8 12.92 -66.46 -6.88
C ARG A 8 12.56 -65.34 -7.86
N ILE A 9 11.97 -65.68 -9.01
CA ILE A 9 11.50 -64.70 -9.99
C ILE A 9 10.34 -63.88 -9.41
N PHE A 10 9.43 -64.51 -8.67
CA PHE A 10 8.30 -63.82 -8.03
C PHE A 10 8.74 -62.83 -6.94
N VAL A 11 9.72 -63.22 -6.12
CA VAL A 11 10.30 -62.35 -5.07
C VAL A 11 11.06 -61.16 -5.68
N LEU A 12 11.78 -61.36 -6.79
CA LEU A 12 12.46 -60.29 -7.51
C LEU A 12 11.47 -59.30 -8.16
N MET A 13 10.37 -59.79 -8.73
CA MET A 13 9.31 -58.93 -9.30
C MET A 13 8.57 -58.14 -8.22
N LEU A 14 8.29 -58.73 -7.06
CA LEU A 14 7.64 -58.05 -5.94
C LEU A 14 8.53 -56.96 -5.32
N GLY A 15 9.85 -57.19 -5.25
CA GLY A 15 10.83 -56.19 -4.82
C GLY A 15 10.96 -55.00 -5.79
N ALA A 16 10.84 -55.25 -7.10
CA ALA A 16 10.85 -54.19 -8.11
C ALA A 16 9.59 -53.32 -8.06
N VAL A 17 8.41 -53.91 -7.79
CA VAL A 17 7.14 -53.17 -7.67
C VAL A 17 7.11 -52.27 -6.42
N LEU A 18 7.73 -52.69 -5.31
CA LEU A 18 7.80 -51.89 -4.08
C LEU A 18 8.72 -50.65 -4.20
N MET A 19 9.72 -50.67 -5.08
CA MET A 19 10.57 -49.49 -5.34
C MET A 19 9.84 -48.39 -6.13
N ILE A 20 8.79 -48.72 -6.89
CA ILE A 20 8.01 -47.74 -7.67
C ILE A 20 7.10 -46.90 -6.74
N PHE A 21 6.75 -47.41 -5.55
CA PHE A 21 5.98 -46.67 -4.55
C PHE A 21 6.84 -45.80 -3.62
N SER A 22 8.17 -45.82 -3.78
CA SER A 22 9.09 -44.98 -3.00
C SER A 22 9.31 -43.59 -3.60
N PHE A 23 8.71 -43.30 -4.77
CA PHE A 23 8.63 -41.97 -5.37
C PHE A 23 7.25 -41.34 -5.17
N ASN A 24 6.71 -41.37 -3.95
CA ASN A 24 5.76 -40.33 -3.58
C ASN A 24 6.57 -39.04 -3.51
N SER A 25 6.61 -38.29 -4.61
CA SER A 25 7.12 -36.93 -4.60
C SER A 25 6.42 -36.21 -3.44
N CYS A 26 7.21 -35.50 -2.62
CA CYS A 26 6.66 -34.42 -1.82
C CYS A 26 5.66 -33.68 -2.70
N LEU A 27 4.42 -33.57 -2.22
CA LEU A 27 3.49 -32.57 -2.71
C LEU A 27 4.30 -31.27 -2.78
N ASP A 28 4.41 -30.68 -3.98
CA ASP A 28 4.83 -29.28 -4.10
C ASP A 28 3.76 -28.48 -3.36
N ASP A 29 3.93 -28.34 -2.05
CA ASP A 29 3.37 -27.22 -1.31
C ASP A 29 4.18 -26.00 -1.79
N ASP A 30 3.88 -25.55 -3.01
CA ASP A 30 4.36 -24.29 -3.53
C ASP A 30 3.92 -23.23 -2.54
N LYS A 31 4.84 -22.83 -1.65
CA LYS A 31 4.62 -21.81 -0.62
C LYS A 31 4.10 -20.51 -1.21
N TYR A 32 4.32 -20.32 -2.51
CA TYR A 32 3.99 -19.15 -3.31
C TYR A 32 3.18 -19.55 -4.56
N PRO A 33 1.91 -19.94 -4.40
CA PRO A 33 1.09 -20.28 -5.55
C PRO A 33 0.87 -19.02 -6.40
N ALA A 34 1.04 -19.16 -7.72
CA ALA A 34 1.08 -18.03 -8.65
C ALA A 34 -0.22 -17.20 -8.73
N ASP A 35 -1.34 -17.76 -8.25
CA ASP A 35 -2.66 -17.12 -8.18
C ASP A 35 -2.83 -16.23 -6.94
N ARG A 36 -1.94 -16.32 -5.95
CA ARG A 36 -1.97 -15.48 -4.75
C ARG A 36 -1.24 -14.16 -5.01
N TYR A 37 -2.00 -13.06 -4.97
CA TYR A 37 -1.46 -11.71 -5.09
C TYR A 37 -1.89 -10.82 -3.92
N TRP A 38 -1.18 -9.71 -3.77
CA TRP A 38 -1.39 -8.73 -2.71
C TRP A 38 -1.45 -7.34 -3.31
N ILE A 39 -2.42 -6.54 -2.86
CA ILE A 39 -2.49 -5.10 -3.15
C ILE A 39 -2.10 -4.35 -1.88
N ARG A 40 -1.11 -3.44 -1.97
CA ARG A 40 -0.63 -2.64 -0.84
C ARG A 40 -0.25 -1.24 -1.26
N VAL A 41 -0.44 -0.28 -0.36
CA VAL A 41 0.25 0.99 -0.44
C VAL A 41 1.70 0.78 -0.04
N ALA A 42 2.61 1.37 -0.81
CA ALA A 42 4.05 1.22 -0.61
C ALA A 42 4.81 2.44 -1.12
N THR A 43 6.10 2.50 -0.80
CA THR A 43 7.05 3.48 -1.34
C THR A 43 8.02 2.77 -2.28
N VAL A 44 8.03 3.20 -3.53
CA VAL A 44 8.99 2.82 -4.56
C VAL A 44 10.25 3.62 -4.37
N LYS A 45 11.38 2.93 -4.24
CA LYS A 45 12.67 3.52 -3.92
C LYS A 45 13.69 3.16 -4.99
N PRO A 46 14.03 4.12 -5.88
CA PRO A 46 15.06 3.90 -6.88
C PRO A 46 16.42 3.59 -6.25
N THR A 47 17.12 2.63 -6.82
CA THR A 47 18.53 2.33 -6.50
C THR A 47 19.45 2.67 -7.66
N SER A 48 18.90 2.82 -8.85
CA SER A 48 19.56 3.32 -10.07
C SER A 48 18.48 3.85 -11.02
N SER A 49 18.87 4.28 -12.22
CA SER A 49 17.93 4.68 -13.28
C SER A 49 17.04 3.55 -13.80
N THR A 50 17.37 2.28 -13.52
CA THR A 50 16.66 1.10 -14.05
C THR A 50 16.29 0.09 -12.97
N SER A 51 16.62 0.34 -11.71
CA SER A 51 16.40 -0.59 -10.60
C SER A 51 15.83 0.14 -9.40
N TYR A 52 14.99 -0.57 -8.66
CA TYR A 52 14.29 -0.07 -7.48
C TYR A 52 13.94 -1.23 -6.56
N TYR A 53 13.60 -0.88 -5.32
CA TYR A 53 12.87 -1.78 -4.43
C TYR A 53 11.58 -1.14 -3.96
N ILE A 54 10.69 -1.94 -3.41
CA ILE A 54 9.42 -1.48 -2.87
C ILE A 54 9.47 -1.67 -1.36
N GLN A 55 9.22 -0.63 -0.60
CA GLN A 55 9.07 -0.70 0.85
C GLN A 55 7.59 -0.57 1.21
N LEU A 56 7.01 -1.63 1.78
CA LEU A 56 5.67 -1.59 2.36
C LEU A 56 5.64 -0.73 3.63
N ASP A 57 4.44 -0.41 4.07
CA ASP A 57 4.21 0.46 5.23
C ASP A 57 4.74 -0.14 6.54
N ASP A 58 4.70 -1.47 6.67
CA ASP A 58 5.25 -2.24 7.79
C ASP A 58 6.78 -2.38 7.75
N SER A 59 7.45 -1.62 6.87
CA SER A 59 8.88 -1.66 6.56
C SER A 59 9.37 -2.87 5.75
N THR A 60 8.52 -3.86 5.46
CA THR A 60 8.85 -5.01 4.60
C THR A 60 9.39 -4.53 3.26
N THR A 61 10.49 -5.13 2.81
CA THR A 61 11.13 -4.74 1.55
C THR A 61 10.95 -5.84 0.50
N LEU A 62 10.51 -5.44 -0.69
CA LEU A 62 10.26 -6.32 -1.82
C LEU A 62 11.24 -5.96 -2.93
N LEU A 63 11.89 -6.99 -3.48
CA LEU A 63 12.75 -6.87 -4.66
C LEU A 63 11.96 -7.32 -5.90
N PRO A 64 11.58 -6.40 -6.80
CA PRO A 64 11.01 -6.76 -8.08
C PRO A 64 12.04 -7.53 -8.92
N VAL A 65 11.68 -8.75 -9.32
CA VAL A 65 12.53 -9.59 -10.21
C VAL A 65 11.82 -9.97 -11.51
N ASP A 66 10.52 -9.71 -11.60
CA ASP A 66 9.69 -9.93 -12.78
C ASP A 66 8.49 -8.95 -12.78
N GLY A 67 7.85 -8.79 -13.94
CA GLY A 67 6.60 -8.06 -14.10
C GLY A 67 6.74 -6.59 -14.52
N SER A 68 5.73 -5.80 -14.16
CA SER A 68 5.53 -4.42 -14.62
C SER A 68 6.57 -3.45 -14.06
N ILE A 69 7.06 -2.58 -14.93
CA ILE A 69 7.97 -1.48 -14.58
C ILE A 69 7.13 -0.21 -14.34
N PRO A 70 7.46 0.63 -13.34
CA PRO A 70 6.70 1.84 -13.08
C PRO A 70 6.78 2.84 -14.24
N TYR A 71 5.63 3.21 -14.80
CA TYR A 71 5.54 4.17 -15.92
C TYR A 71 5.90 5.61 -15.51
N PHE A 72 5.83 5.91 -14.20
CA PHE A 72 6.09 7.24 -13.65
C PHE A 72 7.58 7.55 -13.43
N GLY A 73 8.48 6.67 -13.89
CA GLY A 73 9.93 6.85 -13.77
C GLY A 73 10.52 6.38 -12.44
N LEU A 74 11.86 6.34 -12.40
CA LEU A 74 12.68 5.94 -11.24
C LEU A 74 13.70 7.03 -10.88
N ASP A 75 13.33 8.29 -11.09
CA ASP A 75 14.12 9.48 -10.79
C ASP A 75 14.02 9.91 -9.32
N GLU A 76 12.91 9.58 -8.65
CA GLU A 76 12.69 9.91 -7.23
C GLU A 76 11.84 8.87 -6.50
N GLU A 77 11.80 8.95 -5.17
CA GLU A 77 10.91 8.11 -4.36
C GLU A 77 9.44 8.46 -4.62
N ARG A 78 8.64 7.43 -4.95
CA ARG A 78 7.22 7.56 -5.29
C ARG A 78 6.36 6.70 -4.37
N ARG A 79 5.27 7.28 -3.86
CA ARG A 79 4.22 6.50 -3.19
C ARG A 79 3.36 5.82 -4.25
N ALA A 80 3.04 4.55 -4.06
CA ALA A 80 2.34 3.76 -5.06
C ALA A 80 1.37 2.76 -4.42
N LEU A 81 0.33 2.41 -5.18
CA LEU A 81 -0.49 1.23 -4.95
C LEU A 81 0.11 0.10 -5.80
N VAL A 82 0.50 -0.98 -5.14
CA VAL A 82 1.25 -2.08 -5.77
C VAL A 82 0.45 -3.36 -5.65
N ASN A 83 0.15 -3.97 -6.80
CA ASN A 83 -0.30 -5.34 -6.91
C ASN A 83 0.91 -6.24 -7.23
N PHE A 84 1.22 -7.20 -6.35
CA PHE A 84 2.38 -8.07 -6.51
C PHE A 84 2.09 -9.52 -6.08
N THR A 85 2.90 -10.44 -6.58
CA THR A 85 2.94 -11.85 -6.19
C THR A 85 4.30 -12.14 -5.57
N LEU A 86 4.32 -12.68 -4.36
CA LEU A 86 5.53 -13.18 -3.71
C LEU A 86 6.08 -14.37 -4.50
N LEU A 87 7.40 -14.39 -4.74
CA LEU A 87 8.09 -15.47 -5.45
C LEU A 87 9.08 -16.22 -4.57
N SER A 88 9.59 -15.56 -3.53
CA SER A 88 10.50 -16.19 -2.58
C SER A 88 10.42 -15.53 -1.20
N ASP A 89 10.99 -16.21 -0.22
CA ASP A 89 11.43 -15.61 1.04
C ASP A 89 12.62 -14.65 0.81
N SER A 90 13.27 -14.23 1.90
CA SER A 90 14.37 -13.26 1.92
C SER A 90 15.43 -13.51 0.85
N ILE A 91 15.74 -12.48 0.08
CA ILE A 91 16.68 -12.52 -1.04
C ILE A 91 17.55 -11.27 -1.06
N LYS A 92 18.88 -11.41 -1.17
CA LYS A 92 19.82 -10.28 -1.33
C LYS A 92 19.61 -9.13 -0.31
N GLY A 93 19.20 -9.45 0.92
CA GLY A 93 18.92 -8.46 1.98
C GLY A 93 17.52 -7.81 1.93
N TYR A 94 16.65 -8.24 1.01
CA TYR A 94 15.24 -7.87 0.95
C TYR A 94 14.37 -8.95 1.57
N SER A 95 13.22 -8.57 2.14
CA SER A 95 12.29 -9.51 2.77
C SER A 95 11.75 -10.56 1.79
N HIS A 96 11.49 -10.18 0.53
CA HIS A 96 10.96 -11.08 -0.50
C HIS A 96 11.39 -10.71 -1.92
N ALA A 97 11.51 -11.69 -2.83
CA ALA A 97 11.43 -11.45 -4.27
C ALA A 97 9.96 -11.40 -4.70
N VAL A 98 9.62 -10.52 -5.64
CA VAL A 98 8.25 -10.38 -6.14
C VAL A 98 8.16 -10.25 -7.65
N LYS A 99 7.04 -10.72 -8.19
CA LYS A 99 6.52 -10.28 -9.49
C LYS A 99 5.60 -9.09 -9.27
N VAL A 100 5.85 -7.98 -9.94
CA VAL A 100 4.94 -6.81 -9.90
C VAL A 100 3.88 -7.02 -10.96
N ASN A 101 2.64 -7.26 -10.55
CA ASN A 101 1.52 -7.42 -11.47
C ASN A 101 1.09 -6.05 -12.01
N GLN A 102 0.95 -5.07 -11.12
CA GLN A 102 0.60 -3.69 -11.45
C GLN A 102 1.14 -2.71 -10.41
N ILE A 103 1.48 -1.51 -10.85
CA ILE A 103 1.99 -0.45 -9.98
C ILE A 103 1.56 0.93 -10.49
N ASP A 104 0.81 1.64 -9.67
CA ASP A 104 0.28 2.97 -9.99
C ASP A 104 0.70 3.97 -8.91
N SER A 105 1.10 5.17 -9.32
CA SER A 105 1.45 6.21 -8.35
C SER A 105 0.21 6.70 -7.60
N ILE A 106 0.38 6.97 -6.32
CA ILE A 106 -0.62 7.62 -5.49
C ILE A 106 -0.33 9.12 -5.52
N LEU A 107 -1.38 9.93 -5.74
CA LEU A 107 -1.26 11.39 -5.63
C LEU A 107 -0.62 11.73 -4.28
N THR A 108 0.56 12.33 -4.34
CA THR A 108 1.36 12.64 -3.15
C THR A 108 1.67 14.12 -3.15
N LYS A 109 1.30 14.81 -2.08
CA LYS A 109 1.48 16.27 -1.94
C LYS A 109 2.24 16.60 -0.66
N SER A 110 2.80 17.80 -0.58
CA SER A 110 3.25 18.37 0.69
C SER A 110 2.06 18.93 1.48
N ILE A 111 2.25 19.15 2.78
CA ILE A 111 1.32 19.96 3.57
C ILE A 111 1.27 21.36 2.98
N ALA A 112 0.06 21.87 2.74
CA ALA A 112 -0.17 23.20 2.22
C ALA A 112 -0.22 24.23 3.35
N SER A 113 0.26 25.44 3.08
CA SER A 113 0.18 26.56 4.02
C SER A 113 -1.27 27.02 4.24
N GLY A 114 -1.58 27.47 5.45
CA GLY A 114 -2.86 28.11 5.74
C GLY A 114 -2.97 29.48 5.07
N LEU A 115 -4.14 29.78 4.51
CA LEU A 115 -4.46 31.05 3.84
C LEU A 115 -5.46 31.90 4.64
N GLY A 116 -5.63 31.60 5.93
CA GLY A 116 -6.57 32.31 6.80
C GLY A 116 -8.02 32.24 6.30
N ALA A 117 -8.62 33.41 6.06
CA ALA A 117 -10.01 33.54 5.59
C ALA A 117 -10.23 32.90 4.20
N GLU A 118 -9.19 32.85 3.36
CA GLU A 118 -9.25 32.32 1.99
C GLU A 118 -9.22 30.79 1.92
N ASN A 119 -9.00 30.10 3.05
CA ASN A 119 -8.93 28.64 3.08
C ASN A 119 -10.17 27.97 2.47
N ASN A 120 -11.37 28.49 2.75
CA ASN A 120 -12.60 27.91 2.21
C ASN A 120 -12.75 28.14 0.70
N VAL A 121 -12.24 29.25 0.18
CA VAL A 121 -12.30 29.58 -1.25
C VAL A 121 -11.29 28.75 -2.03
N VAL A 122 -10.07 28.57 -1.52
CA VAL A 122 -8.98 27.89 -2.22
C VAL A 122 -9.00 26.38 -2.03
N TYR A 123 -9.14 25.93 -0.78
CA TYR A 123 -9.08 24.51 -0.42
C TYR A 123 -10.44 23.84 -0.28
N GLY A 124 -11.52 24.63 -0.31
CA GLY A 124 -12.88 24.13 -0.21
C GLY A 124 -13.29 23.71 1.19
N LYS A 125 -14.57 23.33 1.28
CA LYS A 125 -15.20 22.73 2.45
C LYS A 125 -16.16 21.61 2.03
N ASP A 126 -15.94 21.00 0.87
CA ASP A 126 -16.81 19.93 0.39
C ASP A 126 -16.63 18.67 1.25
N PRO A 127 -17.71 18.03 1.73
CA PRO A 127 -17.60 16.93 2.66
C PRO A 127 -17.01 15.67 2.03
N VAL A 128 -16.34 14.87 2.85
CA VAL A 128 -15.86 13.53 2.52
C VAL A 128 -16.22 12.55 3.65
N SER A 129 -16.31 11.26 3.35
CA SER A 129 -16.23 10.22 4.36
C SER A 129 -14.79 9.70 4.40
N LEU A 130 -14.15 9.67 5.56
CA LEU A 130 -12.84 9.03 5.70
C LEU A 130 -13.05 7.58 6.12
N ASP A 131 -12.67 6.65 5.25
CA ASP A 131 -12.71 5.22 5.56
C ASP A 131 -11.49 4.82 6.38
N TYR A 132 -10.32 5.32 5.98
CA TYR A 132 -9.07 5.06 6.67
C TYR A 132 -8.15 6.28 6.61
N VAL A 133 -7.45 6.50 7.71
CA VAL A 133 -6.35 7.46 7.85
C VAL A 133 -5.25 6.76 8.61
N TRP A 134 -4.03 6.72 8.06
CA TRP A 134 -2.90 6.07 8.72
C TRP A 134 -1.58 6.75 8.38
N ILE A 135 -0.60 6.59 9.27
CA ILE A 135 0.76 7.06 9.10
C ILE A 135 1.65 5.86 8.77
N ALA A 136 2.50 6.03 7.77
CA ALA A 136 3.50 5.05 7.40
C ALA A 136 4.78 5.77 6.95
N GLY A 137 5.86 5.56 7.71
CA GLY A 137 7.10 6.29 7.49
C GLY A 137 6.89 7.80 7.63
N ASN A 138 7.12 8.54 6.53
CA ASN A 138 7.00 10.00 6.51
C ASN A 138 5.77 10.48 5.74
N TYR A 139 4.76 9.63 5.64
CA TYR A 139 3.52 9.91 4.92
C TYR A 139 2.32 9.69 5.83
N ILE A 140 1.30 10.53 5.67
CA ILE A 140 -0.07 10.22 6.06
C ILE A 140 -0.87 9.91 4.81
N THR A 141 -1.68 8.84 4.84
CA THR A 141 -2.50 8.42 3.71
C THR A 141 -3.97 8.43 4.09
N PHE A 142 -4.81 8.89 3.17
CA PHE A 142 -6.25 8.98 3.31
C PHE A 142 -6.90 8.11 2.25
N GLN A 143 -7.69 7.13 2.68
CA GLN A 143 -8.72 6.52 1.85
C GLN A 143 -10.04 7.17 2.20
N PHE A 144 -10.67 7.80 1.22
CA PHE A 144 -11.89 8.58 1.42
C PHE A 144 -12.94 8.25 0.37
N ARG A 145 -14.20 8.54 0.69
CA ARG A 145 -15.33 8.50 -0.21
C ARG A 145 -15.97 9.88 -0.35
N THR A 146 -16.36 10.21 -1.58
CA THR A 146 -17.17 11.38 -1.89
C THR A 146 -17.89 11.16 -3.21
N TYR A 147 -18.72 12.11 -3.62
CA TYR A 147 -19.44 12.03 -4.89
C TYR A 147 -18.64 12.67 -6.01
N PHE A 148 -18.42 11.92 -7.10
CA PHE A 148 -17.79 12.39 -8.31
C PHE A 148 -18.81 12.50 -9.44
N GLY A 149 -18.66 13.52 -10.27
CA GLY A 149 -19.41 13.76 -11.50
C GLY A 149 -18.60 13.53 -12.76
N GLY A 150 -17.27 13.55 -12.63
CA GLY A 150 -16.35 13.36 -13.75
C GLY A 150 -16.19 14.59 -14.64
N VAL A 151 -16.71 15.75 -14.22
CA VAL A 151 -16.65 17.00 -15.00
C VAL A 151 -15.56 17.92 -14.48
N LYS A 152 -15.38 17.98 -13.16
CA LYS A 152 -14.35 18.79 -12.50
C LYS A 152 -13.37 17.91 -11.74
N LYS A 153 -12.09 18.28 -11.79
CA LYS A 153 -11.07 17.64 -10.95
C LYS A 153 -11.18 18.15 -9.53
N HIS A 154 -11.34 17.26 -8.58
CA HIS A 154 -11.41 17.61 -7.17
C HIS A 154 -10.02 18.02 -6.65
N TYR A 155 -9.98 18.97 -5.73
CA TYR A 155 -8.75 19.46 -5.13
C TYR A 155 -8.68 19.10 -3.64
N LEU A 156 -7.73 18.23 -3.32
CA LEU A 156 -7.54 17.67 -1.97
C LEU A 156 -6.25 18.20 -1.36
N ASN A 157 -6.32 18.66 -0.13
CA ASN A 157 -5.18 19.25 0.57
C ASN A 157 -5.16 18.84 2.04
N LEU A 158 -3.96 18.70 2.59
CA LEU A 158 -3.72 18.68 4.01
C LEU A 158 -3.12 20.03 4.38
N VAL A 159 -3.82 20.80 5.21
CA VAL A 159 -3.54 22.24 5.40
C VAL A 159 -3.09 22.49 6.83
N GLN A 160 -2.01 23.24 6.99
CA GLN A 160 -1.59 23.78 8.27
C GLN A 160 -2.35 25.08 8.55
N THR A 161 -3.45 25.03 9.31
CA THR A 161 -4.29 26.21 9.55
C THR A 161 -3.83 27.06 10.74
N ASN A 162 -2.98 26.53 11.60
CA ASN A 162 -2.45 27.26 12.75
C ASN A 162 -1.00 26.86 13.04
N GLU A 163 -0.05 27.71 12.67
CA GLU A 163 1.39 27.47 12.87
C GLU A 163 1.78 27.30 14.35
N LYS A 164 0.99 27.84 15.30
CA LYS A 164 1.22 27.65 16.74
C LYS A 164 0.84 26.26 17.23
N LYS A 165 0.14 25.49 16.40
CA LYS A 165 -0.33 24.13 16.69
C LYS A 165 0.10 23.19 15.57
N PRO A 166 1.41 22.92 15.44
CA PRO A 166 1.96 22.29 14.25
C PRO A 166 1.39 20.90 13.96
N TYR A 167 0.96 20.18 15.00
CA TYR A 167 0.37 18.84 14.91
C TYR A 167 -1.17 18.86 14.84
N GLU A 168 -1.81 20.00 14.54
CA GLU A 168 -3.23 20.08 14.18
C GLU A 168 -3.35 20.49 12.71
N LEU A 169 -3.76 19.56 11.85
CA LEU A 169 -3.92 19.78 10.42
C LEU A 169 -5.38 19.64 9.99
N GLU A 170 -5.73 20.14 8.82
CA GLU A 170 -7.06 20.01 8.24
C GLU A 170 -7.02 19.31 6.88
N PHE A 171 -7.74 18.19 6.75
CA PHE A 171 -7.99 17.57 5.46
C PHE A 171 -9.15 18.30 4.77
N ARG A 172 -8.82 18.98 3.67
CA ARG A 172 -9.71 19.86 2.91
C ARG A 172 -9.95 19.31 1.52
N HIS A 173 -11.18 19.46 1.06
CA HIS A 173 -11.66 18.98 -0.22
C HIS A 173 -12.46 20.09 -0.91
N HIS A 174 -12.15 20.32 -2.19
CA HIS A 174 -12.90 21.20 -3.07
C HIS A 174 -13.32 20.45 -4.33
N ALA A 175 -14.62 20.23 -4.50
CA ALA A 175 -15.22 19.57 -5.66
C ALA A 175 -15.49 20.53 -6.82
N TYR A 176 -15.40 21.85 -6.64
CA TYR A 176 -15.73 22.87 -7.64
C TYR A 176 -17.13 22.70 -8.26
N ASP A 177 -18.12 22.36 -7.45
CA ASP A 177 -19.49 22.06 -7.88
C ASP A 177 -19.59 20.93 -8.93
N ASP A 178 -18.66 19.97 -8.91
CA ASP A 178 -18.76 18.74 -9.71
C ASP A 178 -20.12 18.06 -9.44
N PRO A 179 -20.87 17.66 -10.48
CA PRO A 179 -22.16 16.99 -10.29
C PRO A 179 -22.02 15.74 -9.41
N LYS A 180 -22.94 15.53 -8.46
CA LYS A 180 -22.86 14.38 -7.54
C LYS A 180 -23.51 13.13 -8.16
N THR A 181 -22.89 12.51 -9.17
CA THR A 181 -23.52 11.41 -9.93
C THR A 181 -23.31 10.05 -9.27
N ALA A 182 -22.11 9.75 -8.78
CA ALA A 182 -21.79 8.49 -8.13
C ALA A 182 -20.84 8.69 -6.94
N GLU A 183 -21.02 7.91 -5.88
CA GLU A 183 -20.01 7.80 -4.83
C GLU A 183 -18.79 7.04 -5.38
N GLY A 184 -17.59 7.55 -5.11
CA GLY A 184 -16.34 6.91 -5.49
C GLY A 184 -15.34 6.92 -4.33
N VAL A 185 -14.33 6.05 -4.43
CA VAL A 185 -13.22 5.95 -3.48
C VAL A 185 -12.00 6.67 -4.05
N GLY A 186 -11.37 7.51 -3.24
CA GLY A 186 -10.08 8.14 -3.55
C GLY A 186 -8.99 7.72 -2.58
N LEU A 187 -7.75 7.77 -3.06
CA LEU A 187 -6.53 7.56 -2.28
C LEU A 187 -5.58 8.74 -2.49
N ILE A 188 -5.08 9.29 -1.39
CA ILE A 188 -4.10 10.39 -1.44
C ILE A 188 -3.15 10.29 -0.26
N SER A 189 -1.87 10.59 -0.50
CA SER A 189 -0.86 10.67 0.55
C SER A 189 -0.30 12.09 0.66
N PHE A 190 0.14 12.46 1.87
CA PHE A 190 0.85 13.70 2.12
C PHE A 190 2.17 13.45 2.83
N ARG A 191 3.23 14.15 2.42
CA ARG A 191 4.52 14.13 3.10
C ARG A 191 4.41 14.89 4.42
N LEU A 192 4.93 14.31 5.50
CA LEU A 192 4.94 14.89 6.86
C LEU A 192 6.27 15.58 7.20
N ASN A 193 7.23 15.63 6.26
CA ASN A 193 8.57 16.20 6.46
C ASN A 193 8.60 17.71 6.79
N SER A 194 7.50 18.44 6.61
CA SER A 194 7.40 19.85 6.99
C SER A 194 6.92 20.06 8.42
N LEU A 195 6.54 19.00 9.14
CA LEU A 195 6.21 19.10 10.56
C LEU A 195 7.48 19.26 11.39
N PRO A 196 7.42 19.96 12.54
CA PRO A 196 8.55 20.05 13.46
C PRO A 196 8.99 18.67 13.94
N ASP A 197 10.26 18.58 14.32
CA ASP A 197 10.79 17.38 14.96
C ASP A 197 10.06 17.14 16.30
N THR A 198 9.69 15.89 16.53
CA THR A 198 9.11 15.43 17.80
C THR A 198 10.18 15.10 18.84
N GLU A 199 11.47 15.22 18.49
CA GLU A 199 12.62 14.98 19.38
C GLU A 199 12.64 13.55 19.95
N GLY A 200 12.06 12.60 19.22
CA GLY A 200 11.96 11.20 19.61
C GLY A 200 10.71 10.86 20.44
N GLU A 201 9.89 11.84 20.79
CA GLU A 201 8.63 11.64 21.51
C GLU A 201 7.47 11.32 20.57
N THR A 202 6.48 10.56 21.06
CA THR A 202 5.23 10.34 20.33
C THR A 202 4.21 11.41 20.69
N VAL A 203 3.77 12.18 19.71
CA VAL A 203 2.75 13.22 19.83
C VAL A 203 1.46 12.80 19.14
N LYS A 204 0.33 13.44 19.50
CA LYS A 204 -0.95 13.26 18.79
C LYS A 204 -1.03 14.18 17.59
N LEU A 205 -0.96 13.62 16.38
CA LEU A 205 -1.30 14.33 15.15
C LEU A 205 -2.82 14.33 14.97
N LYS A 206 -3.43 15.50 15.01
CA LYS A 206 -4.88 15.69 14.91
C LYS A 206 -5.24 16.13 13.51
N ILE A 207 -6.13 15.40 12.86
CA ILE A 207 -6.64 15.70 11.52
C ILE A 207 -8.11 16.10 11.63
N LYS A 208 -8.41 17.38 11.41
CA LYS A 208 -9.78 17.86 11.28
C LYS A 208 -10.26 17.63 9.85
N CYS A 209 -11.51 17.22 9.69
CA CYS A 209 -12.10 16.93 8.40
C CYS A 209 -13.59 17.27 8.42
N ASN A 210 -14.05 17.97 7.38
CA ASN A 210 -15.49 18.16 7.17
C ASN A 210 -16.09 16.88 6.57
N THR A 211 -17.04 16.27 7.28
CA THR A 211 -17.71 15.05 6.82
C THR A 211 -19.16 15.29 6.49
N PHE A 212 -19.81 14.32 5.83
CA PHE A 212 -21.26 14.38 5.58
C PHE A 212 -22.11 14.44 6.85
N SER A 213 -21.53 14.08 8.01
CA SER A 213 -22.18 14.18 9.33
C SER A 213 -21.72 15.39 10.16
N GLY A 214 -20.97 16.32 9.55
CA GLY A 214 -20.36 17.46 10.23
C GLY A 214 -18.85 17.30 10.45
N ASP A 215 -18.24 18.29 11.10
CA ASP A 215 -16.80 18.32 11.36
C ASP A 215 -16.40 17.21 12.33
N ARG A 216 -15.33 16.46 11.99
CA ARG A 216 -14.73 15.40 12.82
C ARG A 216 -13.24 15.63 13.00
N THR A 217 -12.68 15.11 14.09
CA THR A 217 -11.24 15.07 14.34
C THR A 217 -10.78 13.63 14.51
N TYR A 218 -9.71 13.25 13.80
CA TYR A 218 -9.03 11.97 13.92
C TYR A 218 -7.69 12.20 14.60
N GLU A 219 -7.33 11.38 15.59
CA GLU A 219 -6.06 11.49 16.30
C GLU A 219 -5.20 10.27 16.01
N LEU A 220 -3.96 10.50 15.57
CA LEU A 220 -2.99 9.45 15.26
C LEU A 220 -1.73 9.66 16.10
N ASP A 221 -1.08 8.57 16.48
CA ASP A 221 0.25 8.64 17.09
C ASP A 221 1.29 8.95 16.03
N TYR A 222 2.08 10.02 16.26
CA TYR A 222 3.10 10.51 15.34
C TYR A 222 4.42 10.71 16.07
N ASN A 223 5.50 10.25 15.44
CA ASN A 223 6.87 10.46 15.87
C ASN A 223 7.71 10.69 14.62
N SER A 224 8.49 11.76 14.58
CA SER A 224 9.34 12.14 13.44
C SER A 224 10.54 11.20 13.25
N ALA A 225 11.05 10.62 14.34
CA ALA A 225 12.23 9.76 14.34
C ALA A 225 11.88 8.28 14.11
N GLN A 226 10.71 7.85 14.59
CA GLN A 226 10.20 6.51 14.37
C GLN A 226 9.30 6.49 13.14
N ARG A 227 9.54 5.53 12.25
CA ARG A 227 8.55 5.17 11.24
C ARG A 227 7.43 4.42 11.95
N ILE A 228 6.55 5.14 12.63
CA ILE A 228 5.35 4.55 13.24
C ILE A 228 4.57 3.88 12.13
N PHE A 229 4.23 2.62 12.35
CA PHE A 229 3.36 1.85 11.51
C PHE A 229 2.02 1.72 12.24
N ASP A 230 1.02 2.40 11.71
CA ASP A 230 -0.37 2.03 11.95
C ASP A 230 -0.77 1.07 10.82
N PRO A 231 -1.21 -0.18 11.12
CA PRO A 231 -1.38 -1.23 10.13
C PRO A 231 -2.28 -0.91 8.94
N GLY A 232 -3.02 0.20 9.01
CA GLY A 232 -3.87 0.65 7.92
C GLY A 232 -4.95 -0.38 7.59
N PRO A 233 -5.70 -0.17 6.52
CA PRO A 233 -6.71 -1.13 6.09
C PRO A 233 -6.08 -2.46 5.64
N SER A 234 -6.76 -3.55 6.00
CA SER A 234 -6.53 -4.87 5.40
C SER A 234 -6.58 -4.78 3.86
N PRO A 235 -5.87 -5.65 3.12
CA PRO A 235 -5.84 -5.61 1.65
C PRO A 235 -7.22 -5.80 1.04
N SER A 236 -8.06 -6.58 1.71
CA SER A 236 -9.45 -6.83 1.33
C SER A 236 -10.36 -5.59 1.49
N SER A 237 -9.93 -4.58 2.23
CA SER A 237 -10.65 -3.31 2.41
C SER A 237 -10.24 -2.22 1.43
N ILE A 238 -9.17 -2.45 0.66
CA ILE A 238 -8.70 -1.53 -0.39
C ILE A 238 -9.32 -1.96 -1.72
N ASN A 239 -10.60 -1.65 -1.91
CA ASN A 239 -11.27 -1.86 -3.21
C ASN A 239 -10.96 -0.71 -4.16
N PHE A 240 -9.77 -0.70 -4.76
CA PHE A 240 -9.57 0.05 -6.00
C PHE A 240 -10.00 -0.84 -7.16
N GLN A 241 -11.12 -0.48 -7.77
CA GLN A 241 -11.45 -0.99 -9.10
C GLN A 241 -10.48 -0.30 -10.05
N ILE A 242 -9.29 -0.88 -10.18
CA ILE A 242 -8.31 -0.41 -11.14
C ILE A 242 -8.95 -0.53 -12.52
N PRO A 243 -9.14 0.57 -13.28
CA PRO A 243 -9.63 0.48 -14.64
C PRO A 243 -8.65 -0.36 -15.45
N LYS A 244 -9.19 -1.37 -16.15
CA LYS A 244 -8.45 -2.20 -17.12
C LYS A 244 -7.94 -1.36 -18.28
#